data_AF-A0A821M5W6-F1
#
_entry.id   AF-A0A821M5W6-F1
#
_cell.length_a   1.000
_cell.length_b   1.000
_cell.length_c   1.000
_cell.angle_alpha   90.00
_cell.angle_beta   90.00
_cell.angle_gamma   90.00
#
_symmetry.space_group_name_H-M   'P 1'
#
loop_
_entity.id
_entity.type
_entity.pdbx_description
1 polymer ?
#
loop_
_entity_poly.entity_id
_entity_poly.type
_entity_poly.pdbx_seq_one_letter_code
_entity_poly.pdbx_strand_id
1 'polypeptide(L)'
;MCTKLAKLFVESIDRVVQELGYCCDRQYAYLPKLMLCYGKQQCWEIPSYGYYYYYYSNSEPSQFNLSSGKYTFCANCFHPIKSESILIGDDPTQTLVEIPKKLFLLAKNDIQEPEIMIDCIIC
;
A
#
# COMPACT_ATOMS: atom_id res chain seq x y z
N MET A 1 -10.99 13.65 13.52
CA MET A 1 -11.79 13.66 14.77
C MET A 1 -13.22 13.28 14.37
N CYS A 2 -13.70 12.09 14.76
CA CYS A 2 -15.06 11.64 14.42
C CYS A 2 -16.06 12.33 15.37
N THR A 3 -17.04 13.06 14.83
CA THR A 3 -18.05 13.77 15.64
C THR A 3 -19.19 12.82 16.01
N LYS A 4 -19.88 13.09 17.12
CA LYS A 4 -21.10 12.35 17.51
C LYS A 4 -22.17 12.39 16.41
N LEU A 5 -22.21 13.48 15.65
CA LEU A 5 -23.10 13.68 14.51
C LEU A 5 -22.77 12.73 13.35
N ALA A 6 -21.48 12.54 13.03
CA ALA A 6 -21.06 11.62 11.96
C ALA A 6 -21.47 10.17 12.26
N LYS A 7 -21.38 9.74 13.54
CA LYS A 7 -21.84 8.40 13.93
C LYS A 7 -23.35 8.21 13.75
N LEU A 8 -24.13 9.18 14.22
CA LEU A 8 -25.59 9.14 14.07
C LEU A 8 -26.02 9.16 12.60
N PHE A 9 -25.32 9.95 11.77
CA PHE A 9 -25.58 9.99 10.33
C PHE A 9 -25.40 8.61 9.69
N VAL A 10 -24.24 7.98 9.89
CA VAL A 10 -23.92 6.64 9.33
C VAL A 10 -24.94 5.58 9.77
N GLU A 11 -25.37 5.59 11.03
CA GLU A 11 -26.39 4.65 11.53
C GLU A 11 -27.77 4.88 10.90
N SER A 12 -28.11 6.14 10.60
CA SER A 12 -29.44 6.49 10.06
C SER A 12 -29.56 6.36 8.54
N ILE A 13 -28.46 6.60 7.81
CA ILE A 13 -28.49 6.72 6.35
C ILE A 13 -28.59 5.37 5.64
N ASP A 14 -28.03 4.30 6.23
CA ASP A 14 -28.08 2.94 5.66
C ASP A 14 -29.51 2.51 5.36
N ARG A 15 -30.45 2.82 6.26
CA ARG A 15 -31.87 2.50 6.08
C ARG A 15 -32.47 3.25 4.89
N VAL A 16 -32.15 4.54 4.73
CA VAL A 16 -32.66 5.37 3.64
C VAL A 16 -32.12 4.89 2.29
N VAL A 17 -30.83 4.56 2.24
CA VAL A 17 -30.16 4.10 1.01
C VAL A 17 -30.66 2.72 0.57
N GLN A 18 -31.00 1.86 1.51
CA GLN A 18 -31.68 0.59 1.22
C GLN A 18 -33.10 0.78 0.70
N GLU A 19 -33.87 1.74 1.23
CA GLU A 19 -35.20 2.09 0.70
C GLU A 19 -35.14 2.65 -0.74
N LEU A 20 -34.00 3.22 -1.14
CA LEU A 20 -33.72 3.70 -2.51
C LEU A 20 -33.19 2.60 -3.45
N GLY A 21 -33.02 1.36 -2.98
CA GLY A 21 -32.59 0.22 -3.80
C GLY A 21 -31.07 -0.04 -3.83
N TYR A 22 -30.28 0.68 -3.03
CA TYR A 22 -28.84 0.48 -2.90
C TYR A 22 -28.50 -0.45 -1.71
N CYS A 23 -27.27 -0.98 -1.67
CA CYS A 23 -26.87 -1.91 -0.60
C CYS A 23 -26.61 -1.22 0.76
N CYS A 24 -25.90 -0.09 0.77
CA CYS A 24 -25.59 0.75 1.94
C CYS A 24 -24.95 2.08 1.50
N ASP A 25 -24.79 3.05 2.41
CA ASP A 25 -24.05 4.31 2.17
C ASP A 25 -22.62 4.26 2.72
N ARG A 26 -22.18 3.07 3.16
CA ARG A 26 -20.91 2.93 3.84
C ARG A 26 -19.78 3.03 2.84
N GLN A 27 -18.92 4.01 3.06
CA GLN A 27 -17.60 4.03 2.45
C GLN A 27 -16.72 3.01 3.15
N TYR A 28 -16.86 1.74 2.78
CA TYR A 28 -15.88 0.74 3.16
C TYR A 28 -14.59 1.01 2.39
N ALA A 29 -13.48 1.02 3.10
CA ALA A 29 -12.19 0.76 2.48
C ALA A 29 -12.07 -0.75 2.36
N TYR A 30 -11.67 -1.27 1.20
CA TYR A 30 -11.27 -2.67 1.14
C TYR A 30 -10.17 -2.95 2.16
N LEU A 31 -9.99 -4.24 2.47
CA LEU A 31 -8.77 -4.73 3.13
C LEU A 31 -7.58 -3.94 2.57
N PRO A 32 -6.80 -3.24 3.43
CA PRO A 32 -5.72 -2.38 2.98
C PRO A 32 -4.87 -3.18 2.00
N LYS A 33 -4.68 -2.65 0.80
CA LYS A 33 -3.93 -3.31 -0.26
C LYS A 33 -2.64 -3.85 0.32
N LEU A 34 -2.44 -5.16 0.21
CA LEU A 34 -1.25 -5.80 0.76
C LEU A 34 -0.01 -5.13 0.21
N MET A 35 0.73 -4.43 1.07
CA MET A 35 1.96 -3.74 0.69
C MET A 35 3.16 -4.57 1.13
N LEU A 36 3.85 -5.15 0.16
CA LEU A 36 4.98 -6.04 0.42
C LEU A 36 6.21 -5.28 0.92
N CYS A 37 6.98 -5.90 1.81
CA CYS A 37 8.25 -5.37 2.30
C CYS A 37 9.41 -6.24 1.79
N TYR A 38 10.38 -5.63 1.10
CA TYR A 38 11.60 -6.27 0.58
C TYR A 38 12.71 -6.41 1.62
N GLY A 39 12.38 -6.24 2.90
CA GLY A 39 13.32 -6.35 4.00
C GLY A 39 13.66 -7.81 4.33
N LYS A 40 13.57 -8.16 5.61
CA LYS A 40 13.82 -9.54 6.06
C LYS A 40 12.66 -10.45 5.66
N GLN A 41 12.94 -11.73 5.40
CA GLN A 41 11.92 -12.74 5.07
C GLN A 41 10.75 -12.81 6.08
N GLN A 42 11.01 -12.51 7.35
CA GLN A 42 10.00 -12.51 8.41
C GLN A 42 9.09 -11.25 8.39
N CYS A 43 9.47 -10.21 7.65
CA CYS A 43 8.74 -8.95 7.52
C CYS A 43 8.25 -8.82 6.08
N TRP A 44 7.22 -9.58 5.72
CA TRP A 44 6.69 -9.62 4.35
C TRP A 44 5.66 -8.52 4.06
N GLU A 45 5.02 -7.94 5.07
CA GLU A 45 3.97 -6.92 4.95
C GLU A 45 4.31 -5.61 5.68
N ILE A 46 3.90 -4.48 5.10
CA ILE A 46 3.92 -3.14 5.71
C ILE A 46 2.53 -2.85 6.30
N PRO A 47 2.38 -2.71 7.62
CA PRO A 47 1.08 -2.53 8.25
C PRO A 47 0.43 -1.20 7.85
N SER A 48 -0.90 -1.14 8.00
CA SER A 48 -1.66 0.12 7.86
C SER A 48 -1.10 1.21 8.78
N TYR A 49 -1.05 2.43 8.26
CA TYR A 49 -0.45 3.61 8.89
C TYR A 49 1.05 3.51 9.18
N GLY A 50 1.73 2.44 8.74
CA GLY A 50 3.17 2.28 8.86
C GLY A 50 3.95 3.21 7.93
N TYR A 51 5.07 3.73 8.41
CA TYR A 51 6.03 4.46 7.57
C TYR A 51 6.88 3.48 6.76
N TYR A 52 7.11 3.80 5.51
CA TYR A 52 7.92 3.00 4.60
C TYR A 52 8.72 3.86 3.63
N TYR A 53 9.77 3.25 3.10
CA TYR A 53 10.64 3.82 2.09
C TYR A 53 10.39 3.08 0.79
N TYR A 54 10.28 3.82 -0.32
CA TYR A 54 10.11 3.20 -1.64
C TYR A 54 11.05 3.78 -2.68
N TYR A 55 11.40 2.95 -3.65
CA TYR A 55 12.16 3.31 -4.83
C TYR A 55 11.39 2.87 -6.07
N TYR A 56 11.25 3.77 -7.05
CA TYR A 56 10.73 3.43 -8.37
C TYR A 56 11.89 3.02 -9.27
N SER A 57 11.83 1.80 -9.80
CA SER A 57 12.79 1.36 -10.80
C SER A 57 12.41 2.01 -12.13
N ASN A 58 13.06 3.14 -12.44
CA ASN A 58 12.83 3.89 -13.67
C ASN A 58 13.50 3.24 -14.89
N SER A 59 14.11 2.06 -14.73
CA SER A 59 14.90 1.44 -15.79
C SER A 59 14.00 0.88 -16.88
N GLU A 60 14.34 1.20 -18.13
CA GLU A 60 14.02 0.34 -19.27
C GLU A 60 14.37 -1.13 -18.93
N PRO A 61 13.70 -2.13 -19.56
CA PRO A 61 13.70 -3.55 -19.12
C PRO A 61 15.06 -4.30 -19.07
N SER A 62 16.22 -3.64 -19.03
CA SER A 62 17.51 -4.25 -19.39
C SER A 62 18.76 -3.79 -18.64
N GLN A 63 18.75 -2.76 -17.78
CA GLN A 63 20.01 -2.31 -17.13
C GLN A 63 20.32 -3.01 -15.80
N PHE A 64 19.28 -3.38 -15.06
CA PHE A 64 19.38 -4.08 -13.79
C PHE A 64 18.22 -5.05 -13.81
N ASN A 65 18.46 -6.36 -13.64
CA ASN A 65 17.46 -7.44 -13.82
C ASN A 65 16.30 -7.41 -12.80
N LEU A 66 15.86 -6.23 -12.36
CA LEU A 66 14.77 -5.94 -11.46
C LEU A 66 13.46 -5.97 -12.23
N SER A 67 12.59 -6.90 -11.85
CA SER A 67 11.28 -7.15 -12.47
C SER A 67 10.17 -6.23 -11.94
N SER A 68 10.32 -5.72 -10.72
CA SER A 68 9.31 -4.88 -10.08
C SER A 68 9.57 -3.40 -10.35
N GLY A 69 8.54 -2.67 -10.81
CA GLY A 69 8.63 -1.23 -11.03
C GLY A 69 8.74 -0.40 -9.74
N LYS A 70 8.47 -1.01 -8.57
CA LYS A 70 8.53 -0.36 -7.26
C LYS A 70 9.00 -1.33 -6.19
N TYR A 71 9.97 -0.89 -5.40
CA TYR A 71 10.52 -1.61 -4.25
C TYR A 71 10.22 -0.87 -2.96
N THR A 72 9.72 -1.58 -1.95
CA THR A 72 9.24 -1.00 -0.68
C THR A 72 9.87 -1.67 0.53
N PHE A 73 10.27 -0.87 1.53
CA PHE A 73 10.83 -1.33 2.80
C PHE A 73 10.12 -0.63 3.95
N CYS A 74 9.63 -1.38 4.95
CA CYS A 74 9.12 -0.74 6.18
C CYS A 74 10.25 0.01 6.88
N ALA A 75 9.92 1.04 7.66
CA ALA A 75 10.91 1.81 8.42
C ALA A 75 11.80 0.91 9.30
N ASN A 76 11.25 -0.14 9.90
CA ASN A 76 11.99 -1.07 10.77
C ASN A 76 13.00 -1.94 10.00
N CYS A 77 12.82 -2.16 8.70
CA CYS A 77 13.79 -2.84 7.86
C CYS A 77 14.80 -1.87 7.23
N PHE A 78 14.38 -0.64 6.93
CA PHE A 78 15.20 0.36 6.24
C PHE A 78 16.26 1.02 7.15
N HIS A 79 15.89 1.37 8.39
CA HIS A 79 16.78 2.10 9.30
C HIS A 79 17.99 1.28 9.78
N PRO A 80 17.87 -0.02 10.12
CA PRO A 80 19.02 -0.79 10.60
C PRO A 80 20.14 -1.01 9.58
N ILE A 81 19.89 -0.77 8.28
CA ILE A 81 20.89 -0.90 7.22
C ILE A 81 21.92 0.23 7.39
N LYS A 82 23.11 -0.11 7.87
CA LYS A 82 24.22 0.83 8.08
C LYS A 82 24.92 1.29 6.79
N SER A 83 24.77 0.53 5.71
CA SER A 83 25.31 0.92 4.40
C SER A 83 24.57 2.15 3.85
N GLU A 84 25.24 2.95 3.03
CA GLU A 84 24.64 4.04 2.24
C GLU A 84 23.77 3.53 1.09
N SER A 85 23.79 2.22 0.85
CA SER A 85 23.08 1.54 -0.22
C SER A 85 22.31 0.32 0.29
N ILE A 86 21.30 -0.09 -0.47
CA ILE A 86 20.49 -1.29 -0.25
C ILE A 86 20.69 -2.23 -1.44
N LEU A 87 20.98 -3.49 -1.15
CA LEU A 87 21.07 -4.54 -2.15
C LEU A 87 19.68 -5.14 -2.41
N ILE A 88 19.25 -5.16 -3.67
CA ILE A 88 17.95 -5.68 -4.10
C ILE A 88 18.13 -6.77 -5.15
N GLY A 89 17.43 -7.89 -5.00
CA GLY A 89 17.24 -8.91 -6.03
C GLY A 89 15.88 -9.57 -5.85
N ASP A 90 15.24 -9.94 -6.96
CA ASP A 90 13.91 -10.57 -6.93
C ASP A 90 14.02 -12.10 -6.75
N ASP A 91 15.12 -12.69 -7.24
CA ASP A 91 15.40 -14.13 -7.16
C ASP A 91 16.76 -14.39 -6.49
N PRO A 92 16.91 -15.44 -5.66
CA PRO A 92 18.18 -15.79 -5.02
C PRO A 92 19.33 -16.10 -6.01
N THR A 93 19.03 -16.43 -7.26
CA THR A 93 20.01 -16.67 -8.32
C THR A 93 20.41 -15.40 -9.07
N GLN A 94 19.71 -14.28 -8.82
CA GLN A 94 19.96 -13.00 -9.46
C GLN A 94 21.12 -12.25 -8.81
N THR A 95 21.95 -11.60 -9.62
CA THR A 95 22.91 -10.60 -9.13
C THR A 95 22.19 -9.45 -8.44
N LEU A 96 22.56 -9.20 -7.19
CA LEU A 96 22.00 -8.10 -6.41
C LEU A 96 22.38 -6.74 -7.01
N VAL A 97 21.42 -5.82 -7.01
CA VAL A 97 21.57 -4.46 -7.50
C VAL A 97 21.73 -3.53 -6.32
N GLU A 98 22.77 -2.70 -6.35
CA GLU A 98 23.06 -1.73 -5.30
C GLU A 98 22.34 -0.40 -5.56
N ILE A 99 21.39 -0.06 -4.69
CA ILE A 99 20.60 1.17 -4.80
C ILE A 99 20.91 2.11 -3.63
N PRO A 100 21.42 3.33 -3.88
CA PRO A 100 21.68 4.30 -2.81
C PRO A 100 20.43 4.64 -2.00
N LYS A 101 20.53 4.65 -0.66
CA LYS A 101 19.42 4.95 0.26
C LYS A 101 18.79 6.32 0.01
N LYS A 102 19.57 7.30 -0.43
CA LYS A 102 19.10 8.64 -0.80
C LYS A 102 18.10 8.67 -1.95
N LEU A 103 18.01 7.61 -2.75
CA LEU A 103 17.03 7.49 -3.85
C LEU A 103 15.67 7.00 -3.37
N PHE A 104 15.57 6.54 -2.12
CA PHE A 104 14.30 6.11 -1.54
C PHE A 104 13.52 7.30 -0.98
N LEU A 105 12.23 7.31 -1.25
CA LEU A 105 11.30 8.31 -0.77
C LEU A 105 10.50 7.75 0.42
N LEU A 106 10.32 8.59 1.44
CA LEU A 106 9.49 8.27 2.61
C LEU A 106 8.02 8.48 2.28
N ALA A 107 7.19 7.51 2.64
CA ALA A 107 5.74 7.60 2.59
C ALA A 107 5.10 6.89 3.79
N LYS A 108 3.78 7.04 3.91
CA LYS A 108 2.96 6.41 4.94
C LYS A 108 1.89 5.55 4.27
N ASN A 109 1.64 4.36 4.81
CA ASN A 109 0.61 3.45 4.31
C ASN A 109 -0.78 3.87 4.84
N ASP A 110 -1.23 5.06 4.49
CA ASP A 110 -2.51 5.64 4.94
C ASP A 110 -3.52 5.88 3.80
N ILE A 111 -3.19 5.44 2.59
CA ILE A 111 -4.11 5.44 1.46
C ILE A 111 -5.09 4.28 1.65
N GLN A 112 -6.36 4.63 1.81
CA GLN A 112 -7.48 3.70 1.81
C GLN A 112 -8.11 3.71 0.42
N GLU A 113 -8.00 2.59 -0.30
CA GLU A 113 -8.69 2.45 -1.59
C GLU A 113 -10.19 2.24 -1.31
N PRO A 114 -11.08 3.07 -1.89
CA PRO A 114 -12.52 2.93 -1.69
C PRO A 114 -13.00 1.61 -2.30
N GLU A 115 -14.06 1.05 -1.71
CA GLU A 115 -14.78 -0.06 -2.31
C GLU A 115 -15.25 0.29 -3.73
N ILE A 116 -15.12 -0.68 -4.66
CA ILE A 116 -15.58 -0.48 -6.02
C ILE A 116 -17.11 -0.57 -6.04
N MET A 117 -17.75 0.42 -6.64
CA MET A 117 -19.17 0.34 -6.94
C MET A 117 -19.36 -0.44 -8.24
N ILE A 118 -20.27 -1.40 -8.23
CA ILE A 118 -20.67 -2.14 -9.42
C ILE A 118 -22.08 -1.71 -9.76
N ASP A 119 -22.26 -1.16 -10.97
CA ASP A 119 -23.58 -0.77 -11.45
C ASP A 119 -24.42 -2.02 -11.76
N CYS A 120 -25.69 -1.98 -11.36
CA CYS A 120 -26.63 -3.03 -11.71
C CYS A 120 -26.82 -3.07 -13.23
N ILE A 121 -26.80 -4.27 -13.82
CA ILE A 121 -27.00 -4.41 -15.28
C ILE A 121 -28.48 -4.29 -15.71
N ILE A 122 -29.39 -4.10 -14.75
CA ILE A 122 -30.86 -4.12 -14.97
C ILE A 122 -31.50 -2.76 -14.69
N CYS A 123 -31.10 -2.07 -13.62
CA CYS A 123 -31.74 -0.84 -13.14
C CYS A 123 -30.81 0.36 -13.19
#